data_AF-A0A3D4TF46-F1
#
_entry.id   AF-A0A3D4TF46-F1
#
_cell.length_a   1.000
_cell.length_b   1.000
_cell.length_c   1.000
_cell.angle_alpha   90.00
_cell.angle_beta   90.00
_cell.angle_gamma   90.00
#
_symmetry.space_group_name_H-M   'P 1'
#
loop_
_entity.id
_entity.type
_entity.pdbx_description
1 polymer ?
#
loop_
_entity_poly.entity_id
_entity_poly.type
_entity_poly.pdbx_seq_one_letter_code
_entity_poly.pdbx_strand_id
1 'polypeptide(L)'
;MKSLLLQAVLAVFVGVALILLAIQINGFAFPEEGEYYYSKIVRNNYTKTMMLVYLIAGVVLGYVLQLKPWLIGILLVSYFFLITAYEATVYRGSHNLLPFELAMYLFFAIPPVGGAYIGYLIKRSKEKSSV
;
A
#
# COMPACT_ATOMS: atom_id res chain seq x y z
N MET A 1 2.06 -13.75 -22.51
CA MET A 1 1.52 -12.54 -21.85
C MET A 1 1.32 -12.86 -20.37
N LYS A 2 1.93 -12.12 -19.43
CA LYS A 2 1.62 -12.29 -18.00
C LYS A 2 0.23 -11.70 -17.76
N SER A 3 -0.69 -12.47 -17.17
CA SER A 3 -2.05 -12.01 -16.87
C SER A 3 -2.00 -10.72 -16.02
N LEU A 4 -2.68 -9.65 -16.47
CA LEU A 4 -2.76 -8.40 -15.71
C LEU A 4 -3.42 -8.60 -14.35
N LEU A 5 -4.38 -9.53 -14.26
CA LEU A 5 -5.01 -9.91 -13.00
C LEU A 5 -4.00 -10.49 -12.01
N LEU A 6 -3.14 -11.41 -12.47
CA LEU A 6 -2.12 -12.01 -11.60
C LEU A 6 -1.13 -10.95 -11.09
N GLN A 7 -0.78 -9.97 -11.92
CA GLN A 7 0.08 -8.86 -11.51
C GLN A 7 -0.60 -7.96 -10.48
N ALA A 8 -1.91 -7.71 -10.64
CA ALA A 8 -2.67 -6.91 -9.67
C ALA A 8 -2.78 -7.63 -8.33
N VAL A 9 -3.08 -8.93 -8.35
CA VAL A 9 -3.11 -9.78 -7.15
C VAL A 9 -1.75 -9.78 -6.46
N LEU A 10 -0.65 -9.93 -7.21
CA LEU A 10 0.70 -9.85 -6.65
C LEU A 10 0.96 -8.51 -5.95
N ALA A 11 0.57 -7.38 -6.56
CA ALA A 11 0.76 -6.07 -5.95
C ALA A 11 0.00 -5.93 -4.62
N VAL A 12 -1.21 -6.49 -4.52
CA VAL A 12 -1.97 -6.54 -3.25
C VAL A 12 -1.23 -7.37 -2.21
N PHE A 13 -0.74 -8.57 -2.56
CA PHE A 13 0.03 -9.42 -1.63
C PHE A 13 1.34 -8.77 -1.18
N VAL A 14 2.03 -8.04 -2.06
CA VAL A 14 3.19 -7.23 -1.67
C VAL A 14 2.78 -6.16 -0.67
N GLY A 15 1.68 -5.45 -0.91
CA GLY A 15 1.11 -4.49 0.05
C GLY A 15 0.90 -5.10 1.43
N VAL A 16 0.25 -6.27 1.50
CA VAL A 16 0.04 -7.02 2.76
C VAL A 16 1.37 -7.38 3.43
N ALA A 17 2.36 -7.86 2.67
CA ALA A 17 3.67 -8.19 3.22
C ALA A 17 4.39 -6.97 3.82
N LEU A 18 4.22 -5.78 3.22
CA LEU A 18 4.80 -4.54 3.75
C LEU A 18 4.22 -4.14 5.11
N ILE A 19 2.95 -4.46 5.38
CA ILE A 19 2.33 -4.25 6.70
C ILE A 19 3.03 -5.09 7.75
N LEU A 20 3.19 -6.38 7.45
CA LEU A 20 3.82 -7.33 8.37
C LEU A 20 5.26 -6.93 8.63
N LEU A 21 5.95 -6.45 7.59
CA LEU A 21 7.27 -5.85 7.71
C LEU A 21 7.26 -4.60 8.61
N ALA A 22 6.25 -3.75 8.53
CA ALA A 22 6.13 -2.56 9.37
C ALA A 22 6.06 -2.91 10.87
N ILE A 23 5.38 -4.01 11.22
CA ILE A 23 5.30 -4.50 12.60
C ILE A 23 6.70 -4.88 13.10
N GLN A 24 7.48 -5.59 12.28
CA GLN A 24 8.83 -6.02 12.62
C GLN A 24 9.80 -4.82 12.71
N ILE A 25 9.77 -3.89 11.75
CA ILE A 25 10.70 -2.75 11.70
C ILE A 25 10.47 -1.79 12.86
N ASN A 26 9.21 -1.49 13.18
CA ASN A 26 8.90 -0.46 14.18
C ASN A 26 8.78 -1.03 15.60
N GLY A 27 8.93 -2.35 15.80
CA GLY A 27 8.96 -2.98 17.13
C GLY A 27 7.68 -2.80 17.94
N PHE A 28 6.52 -2.69 17.28
CA PHE A 28 5.25 -2.43 17.97
C PHE A 28 4.65 -3.70 18.56
N ALA A 29 4.09 -3.57 19.77
CA ALA A 29 3.23 -4.58 20.36
C ALA A 29 1.84 -4.55 19.72
N PHE A 30 1.18 -5.71 19.67
CA PHE A 30 -0.23 -5.78 19.28
C PHE A 30 -1.08 -5.04 20.31
N PRO A 31 -2.08 -4.23 19.87
CA PRO A 31 -2.98 -3.56 20.79
C PRO A 31 -3.86 -4.59 21.52
N GLU A 32 -4.45 -4.21 22.66
CA GLU A 32 -5.51 -5.01 23.27
C GLU A 32 -6.74 -5.08 22.36
N GLU A 33 -7.44 -6.20 22.38
CA GLU A 33 -8.69 -6.38 21.64
C GLU A 33 -9.74 -5.35 22.08
N GLY A 34 -10.38 -4.69 21.12
CA GLY A 34 -11.32 -3.60 21.39
C GLY A 34 -11.52 -2.71 20.17
N GLU A 35 -12.21 -1.57 20.37
CA GLU A 35 -12.48 -0.65 19.27
C GLU A 35 -11.19 -0.22 18.56
N TYR A 36 -11.25 -0.21 17.23
CA TYR A 36 -10.14 0.15 16.33
C TYR A 36 -8.92 -0.78 16.42
N TYR A 37 -9.08 -2.03 16.84
CA TYR A 37 -7.98 -3.01 16.95
C TYR A 37 -7.14 -3.11 15.67
N TYR A 38 -7.77 -3.27 14.50
CA TYR A 38 -7.08 -3.44 13.23
C TYR A 38 -6.53 -2.10 12.71
N SER A 39 -7.26 -1.00 12.88
CA SER A 39 -6.79 0.37 12.59
C SER A 39 -5.53 0.72 13.37
N LYS A 40 -5.46 0.31 14.64
CA LYS A 40 -4.27 0.48 15.48
C LYS A 40 -3.08 -0.33 14.97
N ILE A 41 -3.30 -1.56 14.48
CA ILE A 41 -2.24 -2.38 13.86
C ILE A 41 -1.70 -1.69 12.60
N VAL A 42 -2.56 -1.18 11.73
CA VAL A 42 -2.13 -0.59 10.47
C VAL A 42 -1.51 0.79 10.63
N ARG A 43 -1.82 1.50 11.73
CA ARG A 43 -1.19 2.78 12.09
C ARG A 43 0.33 2.70 12.15
N ASN A 44 0.89 1.52 12.37
CA ASN A 44 2.34 1.27 12.34
C ASN A 44 2.97 1.52 10.95
N ASN A 45 2.15 1.63 9.91
CA ASN A 45 2.60 1.99 8.57
C ASN A 45 2.72 3.51 8.37
N TYR A 46 2.25 4.33 9.32
CA TYR A 46 2.29 5.80 9.24
C TYR A 46 3.61 6.37 9.77
N THR A 47 4.73 5.80 9.32
CA THR A 47 6.07 6.28 9.68
C THR A 47 6.82 6.72 8.44
N LYS A 48 7.76 7.67 8.59
CA LYS A 48 8.63 8.11 7.49
C LYS A 48 9.42 6.94 6.89
N THR A 49 9.85 6.01 7.75
CA THR A 49 10.51 4.77 7.35
C THR A 49 9.64 3.96 6.41
N MET A 50 8.38 3.73 6.78
CA MET A 50 7.46 2.97 5.93
C MET A 50 7.11 3.73 4.64
N MET A 51 6.96 5.05 4.67
CA MET A 51 6.79 5.84 3.44
C MET A 51 7.92 5.58 2.43
N LEU A 52 9.18 5.53 2.89
CA LEU A 52 10.32 5.20 2.04
C LEU A 52 10.27 3.75 1.54
N VAL A 53 9.91 2.80 2.41
CA VAL A 53 9.74 1.38 2.03
C VAL A 53 8.67 1.22 0.95
N TYR A 54 7.50 1.86 1.10
CA TYR A 54 6.43 1.84 0.10
C TYR A 54 6.86 2.53 -1.20
N LEU A 55 7.62 3.61 -1.13
CA LEU A 55 8.20 4.25 -2.32
C LEU A 55 9.14 3.29 -3.07
N ILE A 56 10.06 2.62 -2.37
CA ILE A 56 10.98 1.64 -2.97
C ILE A 56 10.21 0.46 -3.57
N ALA A 57 9.23 -0.09 -2.85
CA ALA A 57 8.37 -1.15 -3.37
C ALA A 57 7.63 -0.70 -4.63
N GLY A 58 7.13 0.54 -4.65
CA GLY A 58 6.57 1.19 -5.82
C GLY A 58 7.56 1.20 -6.99
N VAL A 59 8.81 1.66 -6.79
CA VAL A 59 9.87 1.67 -7.82
C VAL A 59 10.09 0.28 -8.41
N VAL A 60 10.26 -0.73 -7.55
CA VAL A 60 10.49 -2.11 -7.98
C VAL A 60 9.31 -2.63 -8.80
N LEU A 61 8.08 -2.50 -8.30
CA LEU A 61 6.90 -3.00 -9.00
C LEU A 61 6.60 -2.21 -10.27
N GLY A 62 6.81 -0.89 -10.29
CA GLY A 62 6.66 -0.06 -11.48
C GLY A 62 7.64 -0.41 -12.60
N TYR A 63 8.83 -0.89 -12.24
CA TYR A 63 9.80 -1.41 -13.19
C TYR A 63 9.44 -2.82 -13.69
N VAL A 64 8.96 -3.71 -12.81
CA VAL A 64 8.75 -5.12 -13.13
C VAL A 64 7.39 -5.39 -13.78
N LEU A 65 6.33 -4.76 -13.28
CA LEU A 65 4.96 -5.01 -13.72
C LEU A 65 4.62 -4.22 -15.00
N GLN A 66 3.58 -4.67 -15.68
CA GLN A 66 3.00 -4.07 -16.88
C GLN A 66 1.69 -3.32 -16.55
N LEU A 67 1.45 -3.03 -15.28
CA LEU A 67 0.29 -2.28 -14.83
C LEU A 67 0.52 -0.77 -14.97
N LYS A 68 -0.58 0.00 -14.99
CA LYS A 68 -0.50 1.47 -14.92
C LYS A 68 0.12 1.88 -13.57
N PRO A 69 1.11 2.81 -13.53
CA PRO A 69 1.82 3.15 -12.29
C PRO A 69 0.95 3.66 -11.14
N TRP A 70 -0.15 4.35 -11.43
CA TRP A 70 -1.10 4.76 -10.38
C TRP A 70 -1.86 3.57 -9.76
N LEU A 71 -2.13 2.53 -10.55
CA LEU A 71 -2.87 1.34 -10.11
C LEU A 71 -2.02 0.49 -9.16
N ILE A 72 -0.80 0.11 -9.56
CA ILE A 72 0.40 0.43 -8.79
C ILE A 72 0.25 0.68 -7.28
N GLY A 73 0.42 1.95 -6.95
CA GLY A 73 0.38 2.42 -5.58
C GLY A 73 -0.99 2.24 -4.91
N ILE A 74 -2.11 2.35 -5.63
CA ILE A 74 -3.43 2.06 -5.05
C ILE A 74 -3.53 0.61 -4.57
N LEU A 75 -3.05 -0.35 -5.37
CA LEU A 75 -3.08 -1.77 -5.00
C LEU A 75 -2.18 -2.06 -3.79
N LEU A 76 -1.02 -1.40 -3.70
CA LEU A 76 -0.12 -1.52 -2.55
C LEU A 76 -0.75 -1.04 -1.24
N VAL A 77 -1.65 -0.06 -1.28
CA VAL A 77 -2.34 0.48 -0.09
C VAL A 77 -3.79 0.02 0.05
N SER A 78 -4.28 -0.81 -0.89
CA SER A 78 -5.69 -1.24 -0.95
C SER A 78 -6.15 -1.96 0.32
N TYR A 79 -5.24 -2.58 1.04
CA TYR A 79 -5.52 -3.26 2.30
C TYR A 79 -6.08 -2.32 3.37
N PHE A 80 -5.65 -1.04 3.40
CA PHE A 80 -6.13 -0.10 4.41
C PHE A 80 -7.64 0.11 4.27
N PHE A 81 -8.12 0.18 3.03
CA PHE A 81 -9.55 0.25 2.70
C PHE A 81 -10.29 -1.00 3.17
N LEU A 82 -9.70 -2.18 2.98
CA LEU A 82 -10.30 -3.44 3.42
C LEU A 82 -10.40 -3.52 4.94
N ILE A 83 -9.38 -3.04 5.66
CA ILE A 83 -9.36 -3.05 7.13
C ILE A 83 -10.39 -2.08 7.69
N THR A 84 -10.46 -0.86 7.19
CA THR A 84 -11.49 0.10 7.63
C THR A 84 -12.90 -0.37 7.29
N ALA A 85 -13.11 -0.97 6.11
CA ALA A 85 -14.40 -1.56 5.76
C ALA A 85 -14.77 -2.72 6.71
N TYR A 86 -13.82 -3.57 7.07
CA TYR A 86 -14.03 -4.64 8.03
C TYR A 86 -14.34 -4.11 9.43
N GLU A 87 -13.56 -3.15 9.92
CA GLU A 87 -13.78 -2.55 11.24
C GLU A 87 -15.12 -1.86 11.36
N ALA A 88 -15.55 -1.18 10.30
CA ALA A 88 -16.89 -0.62 10.20
C ALA A 88 -17.98 -1.70 10.44
N THR A 89 -17.78 -2.94 9.99
CA THR A 89 -18.76 -4.01 10.25
C THR A 89 -18.76 -4.53 11.69
N VAL A 90 -17.63 -4.43 12.39
CA VAL A 90 -17.46 -4.98 13.75
C VAL A 90 -17.78 -3.93 14.83
N TYR A 91 -17.39 -2.67 14.62
CA TYR A 91 -17.52 -1.57 15.58
C TYR A 91 -18.38 -0.43 15.01
N ARG A 92 -19.67 -0.40 15.41
CA ARG A 92 -20.66 0.57 14.90
C ARG A 92 -20.34 2.05 15.21
N GLY A 93 -19.50 2.34 16.20
CA GLY A 93 -19.09 3.71 16.54
C GLY A 93 -18.03 4.30 15.59
N SER A 94 -17.35 3.46 14.81
CA SER A 94 -16.20 3.83 13.96
C SER A 94 -16.59 4.58 12.66
N HIS A 95 -17.85 4.48 12.24
CA HIS A 95 -18.30 4.99 10.93
C HIS A 95 -18.15 6.50 10.73
N ASN A 96 -18.12 7.28 11.81
CA ASN A 96 -18.08 8.73 11.73
C ASN A 96 -16.74 9.27 11.20
N LEU A 97 -15.66 8.49 11.33
CA LEU A 97 -14.31 8.86 10.89
C LEU A 97 -13.92 8.23 9.55
N LEU A 98 -14.77 7.34 9.02
CA LEU A 98 -14.50 6.57 7.81
C LEU A 98 -14.10 7.44 6.60
N PRO A 99 -14.79 8.58 6.30
CA PRO A 99 -14.37 9.46 5.20
C PRO A 99 -12.97 10.06 5.39
N PHE A 100 -12.62 10.41 6.64
CA PHE A 100 -11.33 11.00 6.97
C PHE A 100 -10.21 9.95 6.89
N GLU A 101 -10.43 8.74 7.39
CA GLU A 101 -9.48 7.62 7.29
C GLU A 101 -9.20 7.27 5.83
N LEU A 102 -10.25 7.16 5.00
CA LEU A 102 -10.10 6.92 3.56
C LEU A 102 -9.27 8.00 2.87
N ALA A 103 -9.51 9.27 3.18
CA ALA A 103 -8.73 10.37 2.64
C ALA A 103 -7.25 10.25 3.05
N MET A 104 -6.97 9.96 4.32
CA MET A 104 -5.62 9.72 4.80
C MET A 104 -4.94 8.55 4.06
N TYR A 105 -5.64 7.45 3.81
CA TYR A 105 -5.08 6.30 3.09
C TYR A 105 -4.75 6.61 1.63
N LEU A 106 -5.57 7.46 0.99
CA LEU A 106 -5.24 8.00 -0.34
C LEU A 106 -3.97 8.85 -0.31
N PHE A 107 -3.73 9.64 0.74
CA PHE A 107 -2.46 10.34 0.92
C PHE A 107 -1.28 9.37 1.08
N PHE A 108 -1.47 8.25 1.78
CA PHE A 108 -0.46 7.19 1.88
C PHE A 108 -0.21 6.44 0.56
N ALA A 109 -1.08 6.57 -0.43
CA ALA A 109 -0.81 6.07 -1.78
C ALA A 109 0.23 6.92 -2.52
N ILE A 110 0.50 8.16 -2.10
CA ILE A 110 1.40 9.08 -2.82
C ILE A 110 2.82 8.49 -2.95
N PRO A 111 3.50 8.03 -1.87
CA PRO A 111 4.84 7.44 -1.99
C PRO A 111 4.90 6.23 -2.95
N PRO A 112 4.05 5.18 -2.82
CA PRO A 112 4.12 4.04 -3.73
C PRO A 112 3.70 4.38 -5.16
N VAL A 113 2.77 5.33 -5.38
CA VAL A 113 2.46 5.83 -6.74
C VAL A 113 3.67 6.55 -7.34
N GLY A 114 4.29 7.47 -6.60
CA GLY A 114 5.49 8.18 -7.04
C GLY A 114 6.63 7.23 -7.38
N GLY A 115 6.87 6.24 -6.51
CA GLY A 115 7.81 5.16 -6.77
C GLY A 115 7.49 4.39 -8.05
N ALA A 116 6.24 3.96 -8.23
CA ALA A 116 5.83 3.23 -9.42
C ALA A 116 6.05 4.02 -10.71
N TYR A 117 5.81 5.34 -10.70
CA TYR A 117 6.13 6.19 -11.85
C TYR A 117 7.64 6.24 -12.12
N ILE A 118 8.47 6.40 -11.09
CA ILE A 118 9.94 6.37 -11.22
C ILE A 118 10.39 5.05 -11.86
N GLY A 119 9.95 3.91 -11.32
CA GLY A 119 10.29 2.58 -11.86
C GLY A 119 9.87 2.39 -13.31
N TYR A 120 8.65 2.82 -13.64
CA TYR A 120 8.12 2.78 -15.00
C TYR A 120 8.93 3.65 -15.98
N LEU A 121 9.31 4.87 -15.58
CA LEU A 121 10.10 5.77 -16.41
C LEU A 121 11.51 5.22 -16.65
N ILE A 122 12.15 4.63 -15.63
CA ILE A 122 13.46 3.98 -15.76
C ILE A 122 13.38 2.85 -16.79
N LYS A 123 12.36 1.99 -16.70
CA LYS A 123 12.15 0.91 -17.67
C LYS A 123 11.99 1.45 -19.09
N ARG A 124 11.09 2.41 -19.27
CA ARG A 124 10.80 3.00 -20.59
C ARG A 124 12.01 3.66 -21.22
N SER A 125 12.86 4.32 -20.42
CA SER A 125 14.10 4.91 -20.91
C SER A 125 15.07 3.86 -21.45
N LYS A 126 15.19 2.71 -20.76
CA LYS A 126 16.07 1.61 -21.21
C LYS A 126 15.58 0.98 -22.51
N GLU A 127 14.27 0.76 -22.63
CA GLU A 127 13.66 0.21 -23.84
C GLU A 127 13.85 1.12 -25.05
N LYS A 128 13.84 2.45 -24.85
CA LYS A 128 14.11 3.42 -25.92
C LYS A 128 15.58 3.43 -26.37
N SER A 129 16.52 3.22 -25.45
CA SER A 129 17.97 3.20 -25.77
C SER A 129 18.43 1.92 -26.45
N SER A 130 17.63 0.84 -26.41
CA SER A 130 17.93 -0.44 -27.06
C SER A 130 17.41 -0.58 -28.49
N VAL A 131 16.76 0.46 -29.03
CA VAL A 131 16.24 0.56 -30.40
C VAL A 131 17.10 1.54 -31.17
#